data_AF-A0A803KVP1-F1
#
_entry.id   AF-A0A803KVP1-F1
#
_cell.length_a   1.000
_cell.length_b   1.000
_cell.length_c   1.000
_cell.angle_alpha   90.00
_cell.angle_beta   90.00
_cell.angle_gamma   90.00
#
_symmetry.space_group_name_H-M   'P 1'
#
loop_
_entity.id
_entity.type
_entity.pdbx_description
1 polymer ?
#
loop_
_entity_poly.entity_id
_entity_poly.type
_entity_poly.pdbx_seq_one_letter_code
_entity_poly.pdbx_strand_id
1 'polypeptide(L)'
;MKENVEVVKKENNEGEDSLNRWLAVTANRKGKWWYAAIHNVTGMVGAGILGLPYAMSQLGCLVEDNVMISFEKPVWLIAAANIFVVIHVIGSYHVYAIPVFDMLESFMVLKMKFQPSRKLRIITRGTYVGFTMFIGIAFPFFGSLLSVLGGIAFAPTSFYLPCIIWLIIRKPEKYSLSWFLNWAFIIYGVSLTILAPIGAIRDIVVQCGTFKFFS
;
A
#
# COMPACT_ATOMS: atom_id res chain seq x y z
N MET A 1 -3.65 -20.60 -46.72
CA MET A 1 -2.58 -19.85 -46.02
C MET A 1 -3.11 -18.64 -45.25
N LYS A 2 -3.95 -17.77 -45.83
CA LYS A 2 -4.55 -16.63 -45.10
C LYS A 2 -5.52 -17.05 -43.98
N GLU A 3 -6.29 -18.09 -44.23
CA GLU A 3 -7.27 -18.65 -43.26
C GLU A 3 -6.60 -19.16 -41.97
N ASN A 4 -5.48 -19.88 -42.07
CA ASN A 4 -4.71 -20.34 -40.91
C ASN A 4 -4.09 -19.17 -40.11
N VAL A 5 -3.76 -18.05 -40.74
CA VAL A 5 -3.23 -16.87 -40.05
C VAL A 5 -4.33 -16.15 -39.28
N GLU A 6 -5.55 -16.13 -39.80
CA GLU A 6 -6.71 -15.55 -39.11
C GLU A 6 -7.16 -16.41 -37.93
N VAL A 7 -7.18 -17.74 -38.08
CA VAL A 7 -7.48 -18.68 -36.99
C VAL A 7 -6.47 -18.56 -35.86
N VAL A 8 -5.16 -18.55 -36.17
CA VAL A 8 -4.10 -18.39 -35.15
C VAL A 8 -4.16 -17.02 -34.47
N LYS A 9 -4.46 -15.94 -35.21
CA LYS A 9 -4.67 -14.62 -34.61
C LYS A 9 -5.89 -14.59 -33.69
N LYS A 10 -6.95 -15.29 -34.05
CA LYS A 10 -8.19 -15.35 -33.28
C LYS A 10 -7.99 -16.15 -32.00
N GLU A 11 -7.33 -17.31 -32.06
CA GLU A 11 -6.97 -18.10 -30.88
C GLU A 11 -6.02 -17.34 -29.94
N ASN A 12 -5.03 -16.64 -30.48
CA ASN A 12 -4.12 -15.83 -29.67
C ASN A 12 -4.84 -14.65 -28.98
N ASN A 13 -5.75 -13.96 -29.67
CA ASN A 13 -6.57 -12.90 -29.07
C ASN A 13 -7.54 -13.43 -28.01
N GLU A 14 -8.18 -14.58 -28.24
CA GLU A 14 -9.08 -15.20 -27.26
C GLU A 14 -8.33 -15.70 -26.01
N GLY A 15 -7.10 -16.20 -26.19
CA GLY A 15 -6.18 -16.54 -25.10
C GLY A 15 -5.74 -15.31 -24.29
N GLU A 16 -5.42 -14.21 -24.97
CA GLU A 16 -5.03 -12.96 -24.32
C GLU A 16 -6.21 -12.29 -23.60
N ASP A 17 -7.42 -12.33 -24.18
CA ASP A 17 -8.65 -11.80 -23.57
C ASP A 17 -9.15 -12.63 -22.39
N SER A 18 -8.97 -13.95 -22.43
CA SER A 18 -9.29 -14.82 -21.29
C SER A 18 -8.29 -14.63 -20.16
N LEU A 19 -7.00 -14.46 -20.47
CA LEU A 19 -5.96 -14.14 -19.51
C LEU A 19 -6.16 -12.74 -18.89
N ASN A 20 -6.47 -11.72 -19.68
CA ASN A 20 -6.75 -10.35 -19.21
C ASN A 20 -8.06 -10.26 -18.40
N ARG A 21 -9.06 -11.09 -18.70
CA ARG A 21 -10.25 -11.26 -17.85
C ARG A 21 -9.94 -11.96 -16.53
N TRP A 22 -8.99 -12.89 -16.53
CA TRP A 22 -8.56 -13.61 -15.34
C TRP A 22 -7.66 -12.75 -14.44
N LEU A 23 -6.75 -11.98 -15.04
CA LEU A 23 -5.76 -11.11 -14.39
C LEU A 23 -6.04 -9.65 -14.72
N ALA A 24 -6.89 -9.00 -13.93
CA ALA A 24 -7.28 -7.61 -14.17
C ALA A 24 -6.09 -6.62 -14.16
N VAL A 25 -4.94 -7.02 -13.58
CA VAL A 25 -3.70 -6.23 -13.49
C VAL A 25 -2.97 -6.07 -14.83
N THR A 26 -3.13 -7.01 -15.77
CA THR A 26 -2.49 -6.94 -17.11
C THR A 26 -3.33 -6.15 -18.11
N ALA A 27 -4.56 -5.77 -17.75
CA ALA A 27 -5.44 -5.00 -18.61
C ALA A 27 -4.96 -3.56 -18.77
N ASN A 28 -4.64 -3.18 -20.01
CA ASN A 28 -4.24 -1.81 -20.34
C ASN A 28 -5.44 -0.84 -20.19
N ARG A 29 -5.40 0.05 -19.18
CA ARG A 29 -6.44 1.07 -18.96
C ARG A 29 -5.89 2.46 -19.24
N LYS A 30 -6.54 3.21 -20.13
CA LYS A 30 -6.23 4.62 -20.43
C LYS A 30 -6.61 5.54 -19.26
N GLY A 31 -5.81 5.55 -18.20
CA GLY A 31 -5.94 6.48 -17.07
C GLY A 31 -5.16 7.78 -17.30
N LYS A 32 -5.76 8.94 -17.02
CA LYS A 32 -5.08 10.24 -17.11
C LYS A 32 -4.39 10.57 -15.77
N TRP A 33 -3.21 11.20 -15.81
CA TRP A 33 -2.32 11.38 -14.65
C TRP A 33 -2.95 12.12 -13.46
N TRP A 34 -3.88 13.04 -13.70
CA TRP A 34 -4.54 13.80 -12.63
C TRP A 34 -5.55 12.97 -11.84
N TYR A 35 -6.15 11.93 -12.42
CA TYR A 35 -7.04 11.04 -11.66
C TYR A 35 -6.27 10.26 -10.60
N ALA A 36 -5.06 9.80 -10.92
CA ALA A 36 -4.20 9.12 -9.96
C ALA A 36 -3.68 10.08 -8.89
N ALA A 37 -3.29 11.30 -9.28
CA ALA A 37 -2.85 12.33 -8.34
C ALA A 37 -3.96 12.76 -7.37
N ILE A 38 -5.18 12.98 -7.88
CA ILE A 38 -6.34 13.33 -7.04
C ILE A 38 -6.71 12.17 -6.12
N HIS A 39 -6.74 10.92 -6.60
CA HIS A 39 -7.03 9.78 -5.73
C HIS A 39 -5.98 9.58 -4.63
N ASN A 40 -4.69 9.71 -4.96
CA ASN A 40 -3.61 9.60 -3.98
C ASN A 40 -3.66 10.75 -2.96
N VAL A 41 -3.86 11.99 -3.39
CA VAL A 41 -3.95 13.13 -2.47
C VAL A 41 -5.22 13.05 -1.61
N THR A 42 -6.39 12.80 -2.20
CA THR A 42 -7.65 12.74 -1.46
C THR A 42 -7.72 11.55 -0.50
N GLY A 43 -7.23 10.37 -0.89
CA GLY A 43 -7.23 9.18 -0.03
C GLY A 43 -6.22 9.25 1.12
N MET A 44 -5.15 10.03 0.98
CA MET A 44 -3.98 9.96 1.86
C MET A 44 -3.83 11.21 2.74
N VAL A 45 -4.13 12.39 2.20
CA VAL A 45 -4.01 13.68 2.88
C VAL A 45 -5.33 14.08 3.55
N GLY A 46 -6.46 13.78 2.92
CA GLY A 46 -7.77 14.29 3.37
C GLY A 46 -8.19 13.83 4.76
N ALA A 47 -8.12 12.52 5.04
CA ALA A 47 -8.52 11.98 6.34
C ALA A 47 -7.42 12.12 7.40
N GLY A 48 -6.16 11.89 7.02
CA GLY A 48 -5.01 11.92 7.92
C GLY A 48 -4.63 13.33 8.37
N ILE A 49 -4.45 14.29 7.44
CA ILE A 49 -3.95 15.63 7.79
C ILE A 49 -5.02 16.51 8.44
N LEU A 50 -6.31 16.29 8.16
CA LEU A 50 -7.38 17.04 8.82
C LEU A 50 -7.74 16.46 10.19
N GLY A 51 -7.71 15.12 10.33
CA GLY A 51 -8.10 14.45 11.57
C GLY A 51 -6.97 14.30 12.59
N LEU A 52 -5.75 14.02 12.14
CA LEU A 52 -4.62 13.65 13.02
C LEU A 52 -4.10 14.83 13.85
N PRO A 53 -3.87 16.05 13.31
CA PRO A 53 -3.43 17.18 14.13
C PRO A 53 -4.50 17.60 15.14
N TYR A 54 -5.78 17.50 14.78
CA TYR A 54 -6.89 17.75 15.69
C TYR A 54 -6.91 16.72 16.83
N ALA A 55 -6.77 15.42 16.51
CA ALA A 55 -6.68 14.37 17.52
C ALA A 55 -5.44 14.53 18.41
N MET A 56 -4.26 14.83 17.85
CA MET A 56 -3.02 15.07 18.59
C MET A 56 -3.10 16.32 19.48
N SER A 57 -3.80 17.36 19.03
CA SER A 57 -4.06 18.56 19.84
C SER A 57 -4.96 18.28 21.05
N GLN A 58 -5.87 17.30 20.95
CA GLN A 58 -6.80 16.97 22.04
C GLN A 58 -6.24 15.88 22.97
N LEU A 59 -5.43 14.95 22.44
CA LEU A 59 -4.93 13.79 23.17
C LEU A 59 -3.50 13.97 23.73
N GLY A 60 -2.75 14.96 23.23
CA GLY A 60 -1.38 15.22 23.67
C GLY A 60 -0.35 14.23 23.13
N CYS A 61 0.90 14.35 23.59
CA CYS A 61 2.06 13.58 23.11
C CYS A 61 2.29 12.24 23.85
N LEU A 62 1.33 11.80 24.68
CA LEU A 62 1.43 10.57 25.50
C LEU A 62 0.50 9.44 25.00
N VAL A 63 -0.05 9.56 23.80
CA VAL A 63 -0.94 8.55 23.22
C VAL A 63 -0.10 7.36 22.77
N GLU A 64 -0.49 6.16 23.20
CA GLU A 64 0.12 4.93 22.72
C GLU A 64 -0.20 4.71 21.22
N ASP A 65 0.65 3.98 20.50
CA ASP A 65 0.44 3.64 19.08
C ASP A 65 -0.98 3.11 18.80
N ASN A 66 -1.53 2.37 19.77
CA ASN A 66 -2.93 2.03 19.82
C ASN A 66 -3.70 3.03 20.70
N VAL A 67 -4.26 4.07 20.07
CA VAL A 67 -5.10 5.08 20.72
C VAL A 67 -6.21 4.49 21.59
N MET A 68 -6.69 3.28 21.24
CA MET A 68 -7.79 2.60 21.94
C MET A 68 -7.40 2.04 23.32
N ILE A 69 -6.10 1.87 23.61
CA ILE A 69 -5.61 1.44 24.93
C ILE A 69 -5.55 2.64 25.89
N SER A 70 -5.32 3.86 25.37
CA SER A 70 -5.22 5.07 26.17
C SER A 70 -6.57 5.65 26.64
N PHE A 71 -7.71 5.13 26.19
CA PHE A 71 -9.04 5.61 26.60
C PHE A 71 -9.61 4.77 27.75
N GLU A 72 -9.74 5.36 28.94
CA GLU A 72 -10.33 4.66 30.10
C GLU A 72 -11.87 4.79 30.18
N LYS A 73 -12.49 5.89 29.71
CA LYS A 73 -13.96 6.14 29.80
C LYS A 73 -14.43 7.14 28.71
N PRO A 74 -15.69 7.07 28.19
CA PRO A 74 -16.75 6.09 28.44
C PRO A 74 -16.73 4.88 27.47
N VAL A 75 -17.16 3.72 27.99
CA VAL A 75 -17.06 2.41 27.29
C VAL A 75 -17.84 2.35 25.97
N TRP A 76 -18.98 3.05 25.85
CA TRP A 76 -19.78 3.05 24.62
C TRP A 76 -19.02 3.67 23.43
N LEU A 77 -18.20 4.70 23.70
CA LEU A 77 -17.41 5.38 22.68
C LEU A 77 -16.25 4.50 22.20
N ILE A 78 -15.61 3.80 23.15
CA ILE A 78 -14.56 2.82 22.86
C ILE A 78 -15.12 1.65 22.03
N ALA A 79 -16.31 1.14 22.39
CA ALA A 79 -16.98 0.08 21.64
C ALA A 79 -17.34 0.53 20.22
N ALA A 80 -17.87 1.76 20.05
CA ALA A 80 -18.16 2.32 18.73
C ALA A 80 -16.87 2.49 17.90
N ALA A 81 -15.80 3.03 18.50
CA ALA A 81 -14.50 3.19 17.85
C ALA A 81 -13.93 1.84 17.40
N ASN A 82 -13.97 0.82 18.25
CA ASN A 82 -13.57 -0.55 17.92
C ASN A 82 -14.36 -1.10 16.73
N ILE A 83 -15.69 -0.90 16.69
CA ILE A 83 -16.53 -1.33 15.56
C ILE A 83 -16.13 -0.60 14.27
N PHE A 84 -15.92 0.71 14.32
CA PHE A 84 -15.46 1.47 13.16
C PHE A 84 -14.09 1.01 12.65
N VAL A 85 -13.14 0.74 13.56
CA VAL A 85 -11.83 0.20 13.20
C VAL A 85 -11.97 -1.18 12.56
N VAL A 86 -12.81 -2.07 13.10
CA VAL A 86 -13.06 -3.39 12.49
C VAL A 86 -13.64 -3.25 11.08
N ILE A 87 -14.68 -2.44 10.89
CA ILE A 87 -15.28 -2.21 9.57
C ILE A 87 -14.26 -1.63 8.59
N HIS A 88 -13.50 -0.61 9.03
CA HIS A 88 -12.47 0.03 8.23
C HIS A 88 -11.36 -0.96 7.82
N VAL A 89 -10.84 -1.73 8.77
CA VAL A 89 -9.76 -2.70 8.52
C VAL A 89 -10.23 -3.82 7.60
N ILE A 90 -11.47 -4.32 7.74
CA ILE A 90 -12.05 -5.31 6.82
C ILE A 90 -12.12 -4.74 5.40
N GLY A 91 -12.61 -3.50 5.25
CA GLY A 91 -12.71 -2.84 3.94
C GLY A 91 -11.33 -2.62 3.31
N SER A 92 -10.41 -2.01 4.06
CA SER A 92 -9.03 -1.75 3.63
C SER A 92 -8.30 -3.05 3.28
N TYR A 93 -8.45 -4.11 4.07
CA TYR A 93 -7.85 -5.42 3.79
C TYR A 93 -8.28 -5.93 2.41
N HIS A 94 -9.57 -5.86 2.07
CA HIS A 94 -10.04 -6.31 0.76
C HIS A 94 -9.43 -5.48 -0.37
N VAL A 95 -9.43 -4.15 -0.24
CA VAL A 95 -8.89 -3.24 -1.26
C VAL A 95 -7.39 -3.49 -1.49
N TYR A 96 -6.61 -3.72 -0.44
CA TYR A 96 -5.16 -3.93 -0.54
C TYR A 96 -4.77 -5.37 -0.89
N ALA A 97 -5.51 -6.38 -0.41
CA ALA A 97 -5.14 -7.77 -0.60
C ALA A 97 -5.48 -8.28 -2.01
N ILE A 98 -6.55 -7.77 -2.65
CA ILE A 98 -6.95 -8.22 -4.00
C ILE A 98 -5.82 -8.06 -5.03
N PRO A 99 -5.18 -6.88 -5.20
CA PRO A 99 -4.07 -6.72 -6.16
C PRO A 99 -2.86 -7.60 -5.84
N VAL A 100 -2.56 -7.81 -4.55
CA VAL A 100 -1.44 -8.66 -4.11
C VAL A 100 -1.71 -10.12 -4.45
N PHE A 101 -2.92 -10.60 -4.19
CA PHE A 101 -3.35 -11.95 -4.57
C PHE A 101 -3.29 -12.15 -6.09
N ASP A 102 -3.74 -11.17 -6.87
CA ASP A 102 -3.71 -11.23 -8.32
C ASP A 102 -2.26 -11.21 -8.86
N MET A 103 -1.34 -10.46 -8.24
CA MET A 103 0.08 -10.45 -8.60
C MET A 103 0.77 -11.80 -8.30
N LEU A 104 0.51 -12.38 -7.13
CA LEU A 104 1.01 -13.71 -6.77
C LEU A 104 0.45 -14.79 -7.72
N GLU A 105 -0.85 -14.73 -8.03
CA GLU A 105 -1.50 -15.62 -9.00
C GLU A 105 -0.88 -15.49 -10.39
N SER A 106 -0.66 -14.26 -10.86
CA SER A 106 0.04 -13.96 -12.12
C SER A 106 1.45 -14.55 -12.13
N PHE A 107 2.21 -14.40 -11.04
CA PHE A 107 3.57 -14.92 -10.95
C PHE A 107 3.62 -16.45 -11.08
N MET A 108 2.73 -17.16 -10.40
CA MET A 108 2.67 -18.63 -10.48
C MET A 108 2.21 -19.13 -11.84
N VAL A 109 1.24 -18.46 -12.47
CA VAL A 109 0.70 -18.88 -13.78
C VAL A 109 1.67 -18.53 -14.91
N LEU A 110 2.20 -17.31 -14.93
CA LEU A 110 3.04 -16.82 -16.02
C LEU A 110 4.50 -17.28 -15.90
N LYS A 111 5.07 -17.29 -14.68
CA LYS A 111 6.48 -17.62 -14.47
C LYS A 111 6.70 -19.09 -14.10
N MET A 112 5.85 -19.66 -13.24
CA MET A 112 5.94 -21.06 -12.83
C MET A 112 5.09 -22.02 -13.69
N LYS A 113 4.35 -21.51 -14.69
CA LYS A 113 3.55 -22.29 -15.66
C LYS A 113 2.50 -23.21 -15.01
N PHE A 114 2.00 -22.84 -13.83
CA PHE A 114 0.86 -23.56 -13.23
C PHE A 114 -0.43 -23.28 -14.01
N GLN A 115 -1.30 -24.28 -14.12
CA GLN A 115 -2.59 -24.07 -14.78
C GLN A 115 -3.54 -23.23 -13.89
N PRO A 116 -4.22 -22.23 -14.47
CA PRO A 116 -5.18 -21.41 -13.73
C PRO A 116 -6.34 -22.28 -13.25
N SER A 117 -6.45 -22.46 -11.93
CA SER A 117 -7.46 -23.33 -11.30
C SER A 117 -7.95 -22.73 -9.98
N ARG A 118 -9.21 -23.00 -9.62
CA ARG A 118 -9.78 -22.59 -8.32
C ARG A 118 -8.97 -23.12 -7.13
N LYS A 119 -8.36 -24.31 -7.28
CA LYS A 119 -7.49 -24.89 -6.24
C LYS A 119 -6.23 -24.06 -6.02
N LEU A 120 -5.60 -23.56 -7.10
CA LEU A 120 -4.43 -22.70 -7.04
C LEU A 120 -4.74 -21.39 -6.31
N ARG A 121 -5.89 -20.76 -6.62
CA ARG A 121 -6.34 -19.54 -5.94
C ARG A 121 -6.54 -19.74 -4.44
N ILE A 122 -7.16 -20.85 -4.01
CA ILE A 122 -7.39 -21.14 -2.59
C ILE A 122 -6.06 -21.36 -1.86
N ILE A 123 -5.17 -22.18 -2.43
CA ILE A 123 -3.87 -22.49 -1.83
C ILE A 123 -3.05 -21.20 -1.66
N THR A 124 -2.92 -20.40 -2.72
CA THR A 124 -2.06 -19.21 -2.67
C THR A 124 -2.59 -18.14 -1.74
N ARG A 125 -3.91 -17.93 -1.69
CA ARG A 125 -4.52 -17.02 -0.72
C ARG A 125 -4.36 -17.53 0.70
N GLY A 126 -4.60 -18.82 0.94
CA GLY A 126 -4.42 -19.44 2.25
C GLY A 126 -2.99 -19.34 2.76
N THR A 127 -2.00 -19.66 1.92
CA THR A 127 -0.58 -19.56 2.26
C THR A 127 -0.16 -18.13 2.55
N TYR A 128 -0.60 -17.16 1.75
CA TYR A 128 -0.31 -15.75 2.00
C TYR A 128 -0.86 -15.30 3.36
N VAL A 129 -2.13 -15.58 3.64
CA VAL A 129 -2.77 -15.19 4.90
C VAL A 129 -2.09 -15.85 6.09
N GLY A 130 -1.83 -17.16 6.02
CA GLY A 130 -1.13 -17.89 7.08
C GLY A 130 0.28 -17.34 7.35
N PHE A 131 1.02 -17.01 6.29
CA PHE A 131 2.34 -16.41 6.41
C PHE A 131 2.29 -15.01 7.05
N THR A 132 1.38 -14.14 6.60
CA THR A 132 1.24 -12.80 7.19
C THR A 132 0.75 -12.86 8.64
N MET A 133 -0.09 -13.83 8.99
CA MET A 133 -0.56 -14.05 10.36
C MET A 133 0.58 -14.51 11.27
N PHE A 134 1.45 -15.41 10.79
CA PHE A 134 2.64 -15.83 11.52
C PHE A 134 3.58 -14.65 11.80
N ILE A 135 3.83 -13.81 10.79
CA ILE A 135 4.64 -12.58 10.97
C ILE A 135 3.98 -11.64 11.98
N GLY A 136 2.66 -11.43 11.90
CA GLY A 136 1.95 -10.56 12.83
C GLY A 136 2.06 -11.01 14.29
N ILE A 137 2.07 -12.32 14.54
CA ILE A 137 2.26 -12.89 15.88
C ILE A 137 3.72 -12.78 16.33
N ALA A 138 4.68 -12.96 15.42
CA ALA A 138 6.10 -12.92 15.74
C ALA A 138 6.64 -11.50 16.05
N PHE A 139 5.98 -10.45 15.54
CA PHE A 139 6.44 -9.06 15.61
C PHE A 139 5.36 -8.14 16.21
N PRO A 140 5.25 -8.04 17.55
CA PRO A 140 4.21 -7.22 18.20
C PRO A 140 4.48 -5.71 18.18
N PHE A 141 5.60 -5.26 17.61
CA PHE A 141 5.95 -3.84 17.43
C PHE A 141 5.44 -3.25 16.11
N PHE A 142 4.12 -3.35 15.90
CA PHE A 142 3.47 -2.99 14.64
C PHE A 142 3.63 -1.51 14.28
N GLY A 143 3.57 -0.60 15.26
CA GLY A 143 3.71 0.84 15.02
C GLY A 143 5.07 1.22 14.44
N SER A 144 6.16 0.76 15.08
CA SER A 144 7.52 1.01 14.59
C SER A 144 7.79 0.31 13.24
N LEU A 145 7.29 -0.92 13.05
CA LEU A 145 7.41 -1.62 11.76
C LEU A 145 6.68 -0.87 10.63
N LEU A 146 5.44 -0.42 10.88
CA LEU A 146 4.64 0.33 9.92
C LEU A 146 5.30 1.67 9.58
N SER A 147 5.95 2.32 10.55
CA SER A 147 6.69 3.56 10.35
C SER A 147 7.93 3.37 9.46
N VAL A 148 8.71 2.29 9.65
CA VAL A 148 9.81 1.94 8.75
C VAL A 148 9.30 1.69 7.32
N LEU A 149 8.26 0.85 7.18
CA LEU A 149 7.70 0.51 5.87
C LEU A 149 7.06 1.73 5.20
N GLY A 150 6.41 2.61 5.96
CA GLY A 150 5.85 3.87 5.47
C GLY A 150 6.94 4.84 4.99
N GLY A 151 8.05 4.93 5.72
CA GLY A 151 9.20 5.73 5.31
C GLY A 151 9.84 5.22 4.01
N ILE A 152 10.09 3.92 3.90
CA ILE A 152 10.84 3.35 2.76
C ILE A 152 9.96 3.13 1.52
N ALA A 153 8.74 2.64 1.68
CA ALA A 153 7.90 2.27 0.54
C ALA A 153 6.96 3.41 0.15
N PHE A 154 6.31 4.03 1.13
CA PHE A 154 5.23 4.98 0.88
C PHE A 154 5.73 6.39 0.59
N ALA A 155 6.77 6.87 1.28
CA ALA A 155 7.29 8.20 1.03
C ALA A 155 7.80 8.38 -0.43
N PRO A 156 8.50 7.39 -1.04
CA PRO A 156 8.84 7.45 -2.45
C PRO A 156 7.65 7.45 -3.39
N THR A 157 6.70 6.53 -3.20
CA THR A 157 5.56 6.37 -4.10
C THR A 157 4.63 7.57 -4.11
N SER A 158 4.56 8.29 -2.99
CA SER A 158 3.56 9.34 -2.81
C SER A 158 4.14 10.75 -2.93
N PHE A 159 5.35 11.01 -2.45
CA PHE A 159 5.87 12.39 -2.38
C PHE A 159 6.80 12.77 -3.53
N TYR A 160 7.60 11.84 -4.08
CA TYR A 160 8.60 12.23 -5.08
C TYR A 160 8.62 11.41 -6.37
N LEU A 161 8.19 10.14 -6.40
CA LEU A 161 8.07 9.39 -7.66
C LEU A 161 7.10 10.04 -8.66
N PRO A 162 5.90 10.52 -8.27
CA PRO A 162 5.01 11.21 -9.21
C PRO A 162 5.63 12.49 -9.77
N CYS A 163 6.37 13.24 -8.95
CA CYS A 163 7.09 14.45 -9.37
C CYS A 163 8.20 14.14 -10.37
N ILE A 164 8.99 13.09 -10.14
CA ILE A 164 10.05 12.63 -11.07
C ILE A 164 9.44 12.17 -12.40
N ILE A 165 8.40 11.33 -12.36
CA ILE A 165 7.73 10.82 -13.55
C ILE A 165 7.17 11.99 -14.37
N TRP A 166 6.54 12.97 -13.72
CA TRP A 166 6.01 14.16 -14.39
C TRP A 166 7.10 15.01 -15.04
N LEU A 167 8.23 15.24 -14.35
CA LEU A 167 9.39 15.97 -14.87
C LEU A 167 9.96 15.31 -16.13
N ILE A 168 10.04 13.97 -16.16
CA ILE A 168 10.54 13.19 -17.30
C ILE A 168 9.58 13.26 -18.49
N ILE A 169 8.26 13.14 -18.25
CA ILE A 169 7.25 13.10 -19.32
C ILE A 169 7.01 14.48 -19.93
N ARG A 170 6.84 15.51 -19.10
CA ARG A 170 6.35 16.82 -19.55
C ARG A 170 7.47 17.80 -19.93
N LYS A 171 8.72 17.53 -19.50
CA LYS A 171 9.91 18.35 -19.76
C LYS A 171 9.61 19.87 -19.66
N PRO A 172 9.17 20.35 -18.48
CA PRO A 172 8.83 21.76 -18.30
C PRO A 172 10.05 22.66 -18.55
N GLU A 173 9.82 23.91 -18.92
CA GLU A 173 10.88 24.89 -19.10
C GLU A 173 11.71 25.03 -17.81
N LYS A 174 13.04 25.00 -17.97
CA LYS A 174 13.97 25.17 -16.86
C LYS A 174 13.70 26.53 -16.20
N TYR A 175 13.61 26.54 -14.87
CA TYR A 175 13.29 27.71 -14.03
C TYR A 175 11.83 28.19 -14.02
N SER A 176 10.88 27.44 -14.60
CA SER A 176 9.45 27.67 -14.33
C SER A 176 9.13 27.42 -12.84
N LEU A 177 8.15 28.13 -12.27
CA LEU A 177 7.66 27.88 -10.91
C LEU A 177 7.29 26.39 -10.68
N SER A 178 6.74 25.74 -11.70
CA SER A 178 6.43 24.31 -11.65
C SER A 178 7.69 23.43 -11.54
N TRP A 179 8.81 23.85 -12.14
CA TRP A 179 10.08 23.13 -12.06
C TRP A 179 10.71 23.22 -10.67
N PHE A 180 10.74 24.43 -10.07
CA PHE A 180 11.26 24.62 -8.72
C PHE A 180 10.42 23.89 -7.66
N LEU A 181 9.08 24.00 -7.75
CA LEU A 181 8.16 23.36 -6.80
C LEU A 181 8.27 21.84 -6.82
N ASN A 182 8.40 21.22 -8.01
CA ASN A 182 8.61 19.78 -8.12
C ASN A 182 9.96 19.33 -7.53
N TRP A 183 11.03 20.11 -7.72
CA TRP A 183 12.32 19.83 -7.09
C TRP A 183 12.27 19.96 -5.56
N ALA A 184 11.55 20.96 -5.04
CA ALA A 184 11.34 21.12 -3.61
C ALA A 184 10.59 19.92 -3.00
N PHE A 185 9.52 19.43 -3.65
CA PHE A 185 8.81 18.22 -3.21
C PHE A 185 9.67 16.95 -3.29
N ILE A 186 10.55 16.85 -4.29
CA ILE A 186 11.50 15.73 -4.37
C ILE A 186 12.46 15.75 -3.19
N ILE A 187 13.08 16.90 -2.90
CA ILE A 187 14.03 17.04 -1.78
C ILE A 187 13.34 16.74 -0.45
N TYR A 188 12.13 17.26 -0.25
CA TYR A 188 11.34 17.00 0.95
C TYR A 188 10.90 15.53 1.07
N GLY A 189 10.45 14.90 -0.02
CA GLY A 189 10.06 13.49 0.00
C GLY A 189 11.26 12.56 0.28
N VAL A 190 12.43 12.89 -0.27
CA VAL A 190 13.67 12.13 -0.01
C VAL A 190 14.12 12.31 1.44
N SER A 191 14.04 13.51 2.00
CA SER A 191 14.39 13.71 3.42
C SER A 191 13.46 12.92 4.35
N LEU A 192 12.16 12.88 4.07
CA LEU A 192 11.20 12.05 4.82
C LEU A 192 11.53 10.54 4.74
N THR A 193 11.98 10.07 3.57
CA THR A 193 12.35 8.66 3.36
C THR A 193 13.58 8.25 4.18
N ILE A 194 14.44 9.21 4.55
CA ILE A 194 15.62 8.96 5.38
C ILE A 194 15.29 9.13 6.87
N LEU A 195 14.63 10.22 7.23
CA LEU A 195 14.39 10.57 8.64
C LEU A 195 13.37 9.65 9.31
N ALA A 196 12.29 9.26 8.63
CA ALA A 196 11.24 8.43 9.22
C ALA A 196 11.73 7.01 9.60
N PRO A 197 12.47 6.28 8.74
CA PRO A 197 13.00 4.98 9.12
C PRO A 197 14.04 5.04 10.25
N ILE A 198 14.84 6.12 10.36
CA ILE A 198 15.85 6.24 11.42
C ILE A 198 15.19 6.24 12.80
N GLY A 199 14.13 7.04 12.98
CA GLY A 199 13.37 7.07 14.24
C GLY A 199 12.74 5.72 14.55
N ALA A 200 12.11 5.11 13.55
CA ALA A 200 11.43 3.83 13.73
C ALA A 200 12.39 2.65 14.02
N ILE A 201 13.57 2.62 13.39
CA ILE A 201 14.61 1.61 13.68
C ILE A 201 15.12 1.76 15.11
N ARG A 202 15.33 2.98 15.59
CA ARG A 202 15.71 3.23 16.99
C ARG A 202 14.67 2.61 17.93
N ASP A 203 13.39 2.83 17.67
CA ASP A 203 12.32 2.34 18.54
C ASP A 203 12.22 0.80 18.48
N ILE A 204 12.41 0.18 17.31
CA ILE A 204 12.51 -1.28 17.19
C ILE A 204 13.66 -1.83 18.04
N VAL A 205 14.85 -1.21 18.01
CA VAL A 205 16.00 -1.68 18.79
C VAL A 205 15.72 -1.60 20.29
N VAL A 206 15.08 -0.52 20.75
CA VAL A 206 14.69 -0.35 22.15
C VAL A 206 13.66 -1.40 22.57
N GLN A 207 12.65 -1.66 21.73
CA GLN A 207 11.58 -2.62 22.03
C GLN A 207 12.06 -4.09 21.92
N CYS A 208 12.97 -4.40 20.99
CA CYS A 208 13.59 -5.73 20.89
C CYS A 208 14.45 -6.06 22.12
N GLY A 209 15.09 -5.06 22.75
CA GLY A 209 15.89 -5.25 23.96
C GLY A 209 15.07 -5.70 25.18
N THR A 210 13.77 -5.43 25.20
CA THR A 210 12.85 -5.84 26.27
C THR A 210 11.97 -7.03 25.87
N PHE A 211 12.02 -7.47 24.61
CA PHE A 211 11.13 -8.50 24.08
C PHE A 211 11.60 -9.93 24.44
N LYS A 212 10.73 -10.70 25.09
CA LYS A 212 10.88 -12.16 25.23
C LYS A 212 9.96 -12.85 24.22
N PHE A 213 10.57 -13.60 23.29
CA PHE A 213 9.89 -14.18 22.13
C PHE A 213 8.77 -15.19 22.49
N PHE A 214 8.78 -15.77 23.69
CA PHE A 214 7.72 -16.60 24.26
C PHE A 214 7.81 -16.64 25.80
N SER A 215 7.11 -15.74 26.50
CA SER A 215 6.84 -15.87 27.94
C SER A 215 5.36 -15.66 28.23
#